data_AF-A0A0H5BZ50-F1
#
_entry.id   AF-A0A0H5BZ50-F1
#
_cell.length_a   1.000
_cell.length_b   1.000
_cell.length_c   1.000
_cell.angle_alpha   90.00
_cell.angle_beta   90.00
_cell.angle_gamma   90.00
#
_symmetry.space_group_name_H-M   'P 1'
#
loop_
_entity.id
_entity.type
_entity.pdbx_description
1 polymer ?
#
loop_
_entity_poly.entity_id
_entity_poly.type
_entity_poly.pdbx_seq_one_letter_code
_entity_poly.pdbx_strand_id
1 'polypeptide(L)'
;MSNDDPHPLQHVKRLQKLEDGLLTVILCSVDLASREEVVSLLGEKGLGIETIEVRQVPAHCPPTKDMALEWGKLYWPLVWKGNPNDQILNEMVFNFDHIRSDLQLICTNSSKCCEQLPISTVIVDPLTNAVIASSNDERHRHPLDHSVMRCIQLVSEYEQQRRESIDDPSDHHYLCNNYHVYTTHEPCTMCAMALIHSRIARLFYLKQSPKTGALDPDLQMDWR
;
A
#
# COMPACT_ATOMS: atom_id res chain seq x y z
N MET A 1 -5.40 -21.62 -7.42
CA MET A 1 -4.21 -21.48 -6.55
C MET A 1 -3.33 -20.28 -6.88
N SER A 2 -3.33 -19.73 -8.11
CA SER A 2 -2.44 -18.58 -8.45
C SER A 2 -2.90 -17.22 -7.92
N ASN A 3 -4.19 -16.99 -7.69
CA ASN A 3 -4.70 -15.66 -7.33
C ASN A 3 -4.85 -15.44 -5.82
N ASP A 4 -4.74 -16.50 -5.03
CA ASP A 4 -4.89 -16.47 -3.56
C ASP A 4 -3.54 -16.61 -2.85
N ASP A 5 -2.43 -16.57 -3.61
CA ASP A 5 -1.08 -16.60 -3.03
C ASP A 5 -0.82 -15.24 -2.35
N PRO A 6 -0.39 -15.19 -1.08
CA PRO A 6 -0.04 -13.93 -0.41
C PRO A 6 1.06 -13.17 -1.14
N HIS A 7 1.88 -13.87 -1.93
CA HIS A 7 2.94 -13.27 -2.73
C HIS A 7 2.62 -13.38 -4.22
N PRO A 8 2.32 -12.27 -4.92
CA PRO A 8 1.98 -12.32 -6.34
C PRO A 8 3.21 -12.68 -7.19
N LEU A 9 3.12 -13.81 -7.91
CA LEU A 9 4.21 -14.34 -8.76
C LEU A 9 4.04 -14.01 -10.26
N GLN A 10 3.29 -12.97 -10.60
CA GLN A 10 2.92 -12.67 -12.00
C GLN A 10 4.10 -12.23 -12.89
N HIS A 11 5.15 -11.67 -12.29
CA HIS A 11 6.39 -11.26 -12.95
C HIS A 11 7.36 -12.41 -13.18
N VAL A 12 7.09 -13.60 -12.63
CA VAL A 12 7.96 -14.76 -12.71
C VAL A 12 7.44 -15.69 -13.82
N LYS A 13 8.32 -16.17 -14.71
CA LYS A 13 7.92 -17.17 -15.70
C LYS A 13 7.62 -18.49 -14.99
N ARG A 14 6.41 -19.03 -15.09
CA ARG A 14 6.05 -20.26 -14.38
C ARG A 14 6.79 -21.50 -14.85
N LEU A 15 7.32 -21.51 -16.07
CA LEU A 15 7.94 -22.66 -16.72
C LEU A 15 9.36 -22.33 -17.15
N GLN A 16 10.30 -23.21 -16.82
CA GLN A 16 11.66 -23.21 -17.34
C GLN A 16 11.97 -24.59 -17.94
N LYS A 17 12.52 -24.60 -19.16
CA LYS A 17 12.96 -25.83 -19.82
C LYS A 17 14.41 -26.12 -19.45
N LEU A 18 14.68 -27.35 -19.02
CA LEU A 18 16.03 -27.87 -18.78
C LEU A 18 16.58 -28.51 -20.07
N GLU A 19 17.90 -28.66 -20.15
CA GLU A 19 18.58 -29.21 -21.32
C GLU A 19 18.16 -30.66 -21.61
N ASP A 20 17.80 -31.42 -20.57
CA ASP A 20 17.41 -32.83 -20.64
C ASP A 20 15.96 -33.05 -21.13
N GLY A 21 15.27 -31.97 -21.51
CA GLY A 21 13.85 -32.01 -21.93
C GLY A 21 12.85 -31.97 -20.78
N LEU A 22 13.32 -32.02 -19.54
CA LEU A 22 12.52 -31.83 -18.33
C LEU A 22 12.05 -30.37 -18.19
N LEU A 23 10.92 -30.17 -17.52
CA LEU A 23 10.35 -28.86 -17.22
C LEU A 23 10.37 -28.61 -15.72
N THR A 24 10.91 -27.46 -15.31
CA THR A 24 10.78 -26.98 -13.94
C THR A 24 9.65 -25.96 -13.86
N VAL A 25 8.77 -26.13 -12.88
CA VAL A 25 7.56 -25.31 -12.72
C VAL A 25 7.53 -24.63 -11.36
N ILE A 26 7.24 -23.33 -11.34
CA ILE A 26 6.91 -22.60 -10.11
C ILE A 26 5.42 -22.73 -9.81
N LEU A 27 5.13 -23.28 -8.62
CA LEU A 27 3.77 -23.53 -8.15
C LEU A 27 3.26 -22.36 -7.30
N CYS A 28 3.85 -22.17 -6.14
CA CYS A 28 3.41 -21.23 -5.10
C CYS A 28 4.56 -20.75 -4.21
N SER A 29 4.29 -19.73 -3.41
CA SER A 29 5.15 -19.36 -2.28
C SER A 29 5.10 -20.41 -1.15
N VAL A 30 6.11 -20.39 -0.29
CA VAL A 30 6.18 -21.27 0.89
C VAL A 30 5.15 -20.93 1.96
N ASP A 31 4.60 -19.71 1.93
CA ASP A 31 3.59 -19.25 2.87
C ASP A 31 2.17 -19.72 2.49
N LEU A 32 1.97 -20.12 1.23
CA LEU A 32 0.66 -20.60 0.75
C LEU A 32 0.41 -22.06 1.09
N ALA A 33 1.40 -22.93 0.93
CA ALA A 33 1.25 -24.37 1.09
C ALA A 33 2.56 -25.04 1.49
N SER A 34 2.46 -26.05 2.36
CA SER A 34 3.57 -26.92 2.75
C SER A 34 3.94 -27.90 1.63
N ARG A 35 5.14 -28.49 1.74
CA ARG A 35 5.64 -29.46 0.77
C ARG A 35 4.72 -30.67 0.65
N GLU A 36 4.20 -31.15 1.78
CA GLU A 36 3.36 -32.34 1.87
C GLU A 36 2.01 -32.12 1.17
N GLU A 37 1.40 -30.94 1.36
CA GLU A 37 0.15 -30.56 0.69
C GLU A 37 0.33 -30.48 -0.83
N VAL A 38 1.45 -29.90 -1.29
CA VAL A 38 1.78 -29.81 -2.71
C VAL A 38 1.97 -31.20 -3.33
N VAL A 39 2.69 -32.10 -2.65
CA VAL A 39 2.88 -33.49 -3.10
C VAL A 39 1.54 -34.21 -3.21
N SER A 40 0.67 -34.09 -2.20
CA SER A 40 -0.66 -34.71 -2.21
C SER A 40 -1.50 -34.21 -3.38
N LEU A 41 -1.55 -32.90 -3.58
CA LEU A 41 -2.34 -32.26 -4.64
C LEU A 41 -1.86 -32.70 -6.04
N LEU A 42 -0.54 -32.76 -6.26
CA LEU A 42 0.01 -33.19 -7.54
C LEU A 42 -0.20 -34.68 -7.79
N GLY A 43 -0.13 -35.50 -6.73
CA GLY A 43 -0.47 -36.93 -6.78
C GLY A 43 -1.93 -37.17 -7.19
N GLU A 44 -2.88 -36.43 -6.61
CA GLU A 44 -4.29 -36.47 -7.03
C GLU A 44 -4.50 -36.09 -8.49
N LYS A 45 -3.67 -35.19 -9.02
CA LYS A 45 -3.72 -34.75 -10.42
C LYS A 45 -2.96 -35.68 -11.38
N GLY A 46 -2.33 -36.75 -10.88
CA GLY A 46 -1.61 -37.72 -11.69
C GLY A 46 -0.37 -37.14 -12.39
N LEU A 47 0.20 -36.05 -11.87
CA LEU A 47 1.42 -35.45 -12.40
C LEU A 47 2.62 -36.18 -11.80
N GLY A 48 3.40 -36.85 -12.66
CA GLY A 48 4.67 -37.45 -12.25
C GLY A 48 5.69 -36.37 -11.94
N ILE A 49 6.27 -36.41 -10.75
CA ILE A 49 7.28 -35.44 -10.29
C ILE A 49 8.56 -36.19 -9.99
N GLU A 50 9.68 -35.70 -10.51
CA GLU A 50 11.00 -36.23 -10.16
C GLU A 50 11.52 -35.58 -8.87
N THR A 51 11.41 -34.26 -8.76
CA THR A 51 11.94 -33.49 -7.63
C THR A 51 11.06 -32.29 -7.26
N ILE A 52 10.96 -31.98 -5.96
CA ILE A 52 10.37 -30.74 -5.43
C ILE A 52 11.42 -30.06 -4.57
N GLU A 53 11.70 -28.81 -4.91
CA GLU A 53 12.70 -27.97 -4.26
C GLU A 53 12.16 -26.57 -4.03
N VAL A 54 12.71 -25.90 -3.01
CA VAL A 54 12.43 -24.49 -2.73
C VAL A 54 13.51 -23.66 -3.41
N ARG A 55 13.11 -22.66 -4.20
CA ARG A 55 14.03 -21.79 -4.93
C ARG A 55 13.78 -20.32 -4.62
N GLN A 56 14.86 -19.57 -4.46
CA GLN A 56 14.80 -18.12 -4.27
C GLN A 56 14.43 -17.44 -5.60
N VAL A 57 13.39 -16.62 -5.57
CA VAL A 57 12.93 -15.81 -6.69
C VAL A 57 12.75 -14.36 -6.25
N PRO A 58 13.01 -13.37 -7.12
CA PRO A 58 12.76 -11.98 -6.77
C PRO A 58 11.30 -11.75 -6.39
N ALA A 59 11.04 -11.13 -5.24
CA ALA A 59 9.69 -10.82 -4.77
C ALA A 59 8.98 -9.76 -5.63
N HIS A 60 9.75 -8.83 -6.21
CA HIS A 60 9.23 -7.74 -7.03
C HIS A 60 9.76 -7.80 -8.46
N CYS A 61 8.99 -7.23 -9.37
CA CYS A 61 9.44 -7.02 -10.73
C CYS A 61 10.61 -6.00 -10.73
N PRO A 62 11.72 -6.29 -11.42
CA PRO A 62 12.85 -5.36 -11.56
C PRO A 62 12.40 -4.05 -12.21
N PRO A 63 13.05 -2.90 -11.98
CA PRO A 63 12.62 -1.62 -12.56
C PRO A 63 13.05 -1.43 -14.03
N THR A 64 14.01 -2.22 -14.52
CA THR A 64 14.52 -2.10 -15.90
C THR A 64 14.63 -3.46 -16.57
N LYS A 65 14.62 -3.45 -17.91
CA LYS A 65 14.78 -4.65 -18.73
C LYS A 65 16.13 -5.34 -18.49
N ASP A 66 17.20 -4.55 -18.32
CA ASP A 66 18.55 -5.09 -18.12
C ASP A 66 18.67 -5.80 -16.77
N MET A 67 18.11 -5.20 -15.71
CA MET A 67 18.01 -5.87 -14.41
C MET A 67 17.16 -7.15 -14.48
N ALA A 68 16.09 -7.16 -15.27
CA ALA A 68 15.31 -8.38 -15.49
C ALA A 68 16.10 -9.51 -16.15
N LEU A 69 16.98 -9.16 -17.08
CA LEU A 69 17.87 -10.13 -17.72
C LEU A 69 18.95 -10.63 -16.76
N GLU A 70 19.54 -9.77 -15.94
CA GLU A 70 20.52 -10.17 -14.93
C GLU A 70 19.90 -11.05 -13.84
N TRP A 71 18.79 -10.62 -13.25
CA TRP A 71 18.07 -11.40 -12.23
C TRP A 71 17.53 -12.71 -12.80
N GLY A 72 17.14 -12.70 -14.08
CA GLY A 72 16.76 -13.88 -14.84
C GLY A 72 17.85 -14.95 -14.92
N LYS A 73 19.12 -14.52 -15.00
CA LYS A 73 20.29 -15.42 -15.01
C LYS A 73 20.66 -15.88 -13.60
N LEU A 74 20.58 -15.00 -12.61
CA LEU A 74 21.03 -15.27 -11.24
C LEU A 74 20.04 -16.12 -10.44
N TYR A 75 18.74 -15.85 -10.59
CA TYR A 75 17.70 -16.45 -9.74
C TYR A 75 16.74 -17.31 -10.56
N TRP A 76 15.91 -16.66 -11.38
CA TRP A 76 14.87 -17.32 -12.17
C TRP A 76 14.38 -16.44 -13.32
N PRO A 77 14.08 -17.00 -14.52
CA PRO A 77 13.58 -16.22 -15.66
C PRO A 77 12.34 -15.37 -15.35
N LEU A 78 12.45 -14.06 -15.58
CA LEU A 78 11.38 -13.09 -15.32
C LEU A 78 10.63 -12.70 -16.62
N VAL A 79 9.40 -12.22 -16.46
CA VAL A 79 8.62 -11.59 -17.52
C VAL A 79 8.73 -10.07 -17.37
N TRP A 80 9.41 -9.44 -18.32
CA TRP A 80 9.44 -7.98 -18.40
C TRP A 80 8.24 -7.47 -19.18
N LYS A 81 7.31 -6.79 -18.50
CA LYS A 81 6.10 -6.18 -19.09
C LYS A 81 6.17 -4.64 -19.16
N GLY A 82 7.37 -4.07 -19.10
CA GLY A 82 7.55 -2.61 -18.97
C GLY A 82 7.76 -2.19 -17.51
N ASN A 83 7.88 -0.88 -17.28
CA ASN A 83 8.16 -0.32 -15.95
C ASN A 83 7.06 -0.77 -14.95
N PRO A 84 7.41 -1.42 -13.83
CA PRO A 84 6.45 -1.85 -12.82
C PRO A 84 5.59 -0.69 -12.29
N ASN A 85 6.14 0.52 -12.22
CA ASN A 85 5.40 1.70 -11.79
C ASN A 85 4.25 2.04 -12.75
N ASP A 86 4.42 1.80 -14.05
CA ASP A 86 3.37 2.07 -15.05
C ASP A 86 2.20 1.10 -14.88
N GLN A 87 2.45 -0.14 -14.45
CA GLN A 87 1.37 -1.11 -14.16
C GLN A 87 0.58 -0.70 -12.92
N ILE A 88 1.27 -0.28 -11.85
CA ILE A 88 0.65 0.24 -10.63
C ILE A 88 -0.24 1.45 -10.96
N LEU A 89 0.25 2.38 -11.78
CA LEU A 89 -0.52 3.56 -12.20
C LEU A 89 -1.77 3.19 -13.01
N ASN A 90 -1.70 2.16 -13.86
CA ASN A 90 -2.83 1.70 -14.67
C ASN A 90 -3.91 0.99 -13.83
N GLU A 91 -3.54 0.35 -12.73
CA GLU A 91 -4.47 -0.31 -11.80
C GLU A 91 -5.18 0.69 -10.87
N MET A 92 -4.63 1.89 -10.69
CA MET A 92 -5.23 2.91 -9.84
C MET A 92 -6.46 3.56 -10.48
N VAL A 93 -7.62 3.34 -9.86
CA VAL A 93 -8.85 4.07 -10.19
C VAL A 93 -8.90 5.38 -9.40
N PHE A 94 -8.96 6.51 -10.12
CA PHE A 94 -9.11 7.85 -9.56
C PHE A 94 -10.46 8.45 -9.93
N ASN A 95 -11.26 8.81 -8.91
CA ASN A 95 -12.40 9.70 -9.10
C ASN A 95 -11.93 11.15 -8.95
N PHE A 96 -11.59 11.80 -10.05
CA PHE A 96 -11.04 13.15 -10.05
C PHE A 96 -12.00 14.22 -9.53
N ASP A 97 -13.32 14.01 -9.63
CA ASP A 97 -14.29 14.98 -9.13
C ASP A 97 -14.33 14.98 -7.61
N HIS A 98 -14.30 13.81 -6.98
CA HIS A 98 -14.21 13.69 -5.53
C HIS A 98 -12.85 14.18 -5.02
N ILE A 99 -11.75 13.75 -5.66
CA ILE A 99 -10.41 14.24 -5.32
C ILE A 99 -10.37 15.77 -5.37
N ARG A 100 -10.94 16.40 -6.41
CA ARG A 100 -10.98 17.85 -6.52
C ARG A 100 -11.80 18.49 -5.40
N SER A 101 -12.95 17.90 -5.06
CA SER A 101 -13.80 18.37 -3.94
C SER A 101 -13.04 18.33 -2.61
N ASP A 102 -12.37 17.22 -2.31
CA ASP A 102 -11.62 17.05 -1.06
C ASP A 102 -10.39 17.97 -0.98
N LEU A 103 -9.71 18.17 -2.12
CA LEU A 103 -8.62 19.15 -2.23
C LEU A 103 -9.12 20.60 -2.04
N GLN A 104 -10.32 20.93 -2.52
CA GLN A 104 -10.95 22.23 -2.27
C GLN A 104 -11.36 22.41 -0.81
N LEU A 105 -11.80 21.34 -0.16
CA LEU A 105 -12.15 21.35 1.27
C LEU A 105 -10.93 21.68 2.14
N ILE A 106 -9.81 21.00 1.95
CA ILE A 106 -8.58 21.30 2.71
C ILE A 106 -8.04 22.71 2.43
N CYS A 107 -8.21 23.22 1.21
CA CYS A 107 -7.85 24.61 0.87
C CYS A 107 -8.74 25.62 1.61
N THR A 108 -10.05 25.35 1.65
CA THR A 108 -11.03 26.19 2.35
C THR A 108 -10.80 26.17 3.86
N ASN A 109 -10.42 25.04 4.42
CA ASN A 109 -10.10 24.92 5.85
C ASN A 109 -8.78 25.63 6.18
N SER A 110 -7.76 25.46 5.33
CA SER A 110 -6.47 26.14 5.43
C SER A 110 -6.59 27.66 5.34
N SER A 111 -7.43 28.21 4.45
CA SER A 111 -7.62 29.65 4.30
C SER A 111 -8.32 30.32 5.48
N LYS A 112 -9.11 29.56 6.25
CA LYS A 112 -9.76 30.03 7.49
C LYS A 112 -8.80 30.08 8.69
N CYS A 113 -7.62 29.48 8.58
CA CYS A 113 -6.61 29.51 9.64
C CYS A 113 -5.89 30.87 9.63
N CYS A 114 -6.50 31.87 10.26
CA CYS A 114 -5.83 33.16 10.50
C CYS A 114 -4.89 33.03 11.72
N GLU A 115 -3.70 33.61 11.64
CA GLU A 115 -2.69 33.66 12.73
C GLU A 115 -2.00 32.33 13.11
N GLN A 116 -2.31 31.22 12.44
CA GLN A 116 -1.75 29.89 12.69
C GLN A 116 -1.08 29.31 11.45
N LEU A 117 -0.42 28.16 11.60
CA LEU A 117 0.14 27.44 10.44
C LEU A 117 -1.02 26.94 9.56
N PRO A 118 -1.09 27.31 8.28
CA PRO A 118 -2.24 27.02 7.41
C PRO A 118 -2.18 25.59 6.86
N ILE A 119 -1.96 24.61 7.74
CA ILE A 119 -1.90 23.20 7.39
C ILE A 119 -3.21 22.55 7.81
N SER A 120 -3.90 21.92 6.84
CA SER A 120 -5.19 21.27 7.05
C SER A 120 -5.14 19.87 6.48
N THR A 121 -5.78 18.93 7.17
CA THR A 121 -5.88 17.53 6.76
C THR A 121 -7.33 17.07 6.88
N VAL A 122 -7.75 16.23 5.92
CA VAL A 122 -9.06 15.56 5.89
C VAL A 122 -8.82 14.07 5.62
N ILE A 123 -9.56 13.21 6.32
CA ILE A 123 -9.60 11.76 6.11
C ILE A 123 -10.98 11.39 5.59
N VAL A 124 -11.03 10.66 4.49
CA VAL A 124 -12.24 10.29 3.75
C VAL A 124 -12.30 8.79 3.57
N ASP A 125 -13.49 8.21 3.76
CA ASP A 125 -13.77 6.85 3.35
C ASP A 125 -14.07 6.81 1.84
N PRO A 126 -13.23 6.17 1.00
CA PRO A 126 -13.44 6.14 -0.44
C PRO A 126 -14.66 5.32 -0.88
N LEU A 127 -15.23 4.47 -0.03
CA LEU A 127 -16.41 3.67 -0.36
C LEU A 127 -17.68 4.52 -0.27
N THR A 128 -17.81 5.30 0.79
CA THR A 128 -18.98 6.15 1.05
C THR A 128 -18.78 7.59 0.57
N ASN A 129 -17.54 8.00 0.31
CA ASN A 129 -17.11 9.38 0.09
C ASN A 129 -17.44 10.31 1.26
N ALA A 130 -17.56 9.75 2.47
CA ALA A 130 -17.83 10.51 3.68
C ALA A 130 -16.53 11.03 4.29
N VAL A 131 -16.55 12.29 4.72
CA VAL A 131 -15.47 12.85 5.55
C VAL A 131 -15.58 12.28 6.96
N ILE A 132 -14.59 11.49 7.35
CA ILE A 132 -14.53 10.86 8.69
C ILE A 132 -13.91 11.82 9.70
N ALA A 133 -12.85 12.53 9.30
CA ALA A 133 -12.18 13.50 10.16
C ALA A 133 -11.64 14.68 9.37
N SER A 134 -11.63 15.86 9.99
CA SER A 134 -11.04 17.08 9.43
C SER A 134 -10.41 17.88 10.56
N SER A 135 -9.15 18.28 10.42
CA SER A 135 -8.44 19.07 11.42
C SER A 135 -7.43 20.01 10.78
N ASN A 136 -7.16 21.11 11.48
CA ASN A 136 -6.08 22.03 11.18
C ASN A 136 -4.91 21.80 12.15
N ASP A 137 -3.79 22.43 11.85
CA ASP A 137 -2.59 22.41 12.68
C ASP A 137 -2.73 23.30 13.91
N GLU A 138 -2.58 22.72 15.08
CA GLU A 138 -2.71 23.39 16.36
C GLU A 138 -1.40 23.40 17.16
N ARG A 139 -0.24 23.39 16.48
CA ARG A 139 1.07 23.41 17.16
C ARG A 139 1.32 24.59 18.09
N HIS A 140 0.53 25.64 17.96
CA HIS A 140 0.51 26.77 18.88
C HIS A 140 -0.01 26.37 20.29
N ARG A 141 -0.81 25.30 20.40
CA ARG A 141 -1.29 24.72 21.68
C ARG A 141 -0.34 23.66 22.20
N HIS A 142 0.03 22.71 21.35
CA HIS A 142 0.94 21.63 21.73
C HIS A 142 1.81 21.21 20.54
N PRO A 143 3.14 21.03 20.70
CA PRO A 143 4.05 20.77 19.58
C PRO A 143 3.72 19.53 18.73
N LEU A 144 2.99 18.55 19.27
CA LEU A 144 2.59 17.34 18.56
C LEU A 144 1.23 17.45 17.83
N ASP A 145 0.52 18.57 17.99
CA ASP A 145 -0.83 18.76 17.43
C ASP A 145 -0.78 19.19 15.96
N HIS A 146 -0.13 18.36 15.15
CA HIS A 146 -0.14 18.47 13.70
C HIS A 146 -1.53 18.06 13.18
N SER A 147 -1.96 18.66 12.06
CA SER A 147 -3.28 18.38 11.46
C SER A 147 -3.53 16.88 11.23
N VAL A 148 -2.51 16.14 10.77
CA VAL A 148 -2.57 14.68 10.56
C VAL A 148 -2.79 13.92 11.87
N MET A 149 -2.02 14.24 12.91
CA MET A 149 -2.11 13.56 14.21
C MET A 149 -3.48 13.77 14.84
N ARG A 150 -3.97 15.01 14.79
CA ARG A 150 -5.31 15.37 15.25
C ARG A 150 -6.40 14.63 14.47
N CYS A 151 -6.28 14.51 13.14
CA CYS A 151 -7.24 13.71 12.37
C CYS A 151 -7.24 12.23 12.77
N ILE A 152 -6.08 11.61 12.96
CA ILE A 152 -6.00 10.20 13.40
C ILE A 152 -6.65 10.05 14.78
N GLN A 153 -6.43 10.99 15.70
CA GLN A 153 -7.10 11.00 16.99
C GLN A 153 -8.63 11.09 16.85
N LEU A 154 -9.14 12.00 16.01
CA LEU A 154 -10.58 12.13 15.76
C LEU A 154 -11.20 10.85 15.17
N VAL A 155 -10.49 10.17 14.25
CA VAL A 155 -10.93 8.87 13.72
C VAL A 155 -10.96 7.82 14.85
N SER A 156 -9.96 7.79 15.72
CA SER A 156 -9.93 6.86 16.86
C SER A 156 -11.10 7.10 17.83
N GLU A 157 -11.42 8.36 18.12
CA GLU A 157 -12.56 8.72 18.98
C GLU A 157 -13.89 8.31 18.33
N TYR A 158 -14.04 8.54 17.02
CA TYR A 158 -15.20 8.11 16.25
C TYR A 158 -15.37 6.59 16.26
N GLU A 159 -14.29 5.83 15.99
CA GLU A 159 -14.34 4.36 15.98
C GLU A 159 -14.62 3.78 17.37
N GLN A 160 -14.11 4.41 18.44
CA GLN A 160 -14.43 3.99 19.80
C GLN A 160 -15.93 4.13 20.08
N GLN A 161 -16.53 5.28 19.75
CA GLN A 161 -17.97 5.52 19.93
C GLN A 161 -18.82 4.58 19.06
N ARG A 162 -18.36 4.29 17.85
CA ARG A 162 -19.02 3.36 16.93
C ARG A 162 -19.07 1.94 17.50
N ARG A 163 -17.96 1.45 18.07
CA ARG A 163 -17.87 0.13 18.71
C ARG A 163 -18.69 0.01 19.98
N GLU A 164 -18.88 1.11 20.71
CA GLU A 164 -19.77 1.13 21.87
C GLU A 164 -21.26 1.07 21.49
N SER A 165 -21.62 1.46 20.26
CA SER A 165 -23.01 1.54 19.79
C SER A 165 -23.45 0.41 18.87
N ILE A 166 -22.51 -0.26 18.18
CA ILE A 166 -22.79 -1.35 17.23
C ILE A 166 -22.05 -2.60 17.69
N ASP A 167 -22.80 -3.61 18.15
CA ASP A 167 -22.29 -4.92 18.56
C ASP A 167 -22.27 -5.89 17.37
N ASP A 168 -21.60 -5.50 16.27
CA ASP A 168 -21.37 -6.37 15.11
C ASP A 168 -19.94 -6.94 15.18
N PRO A 169 -19.78 -8.24 15.54
CA PRO A 169 -18.47 -8.87 15.64
C PRO A 169 -17.73 -9.02 14.31
N SER A 170 -18.43 -8.83 13.17
CA SER A 170 -17.88 -9.00 11.83
C SER A 170 -17.26 -7.74 11.23
N ASP A 171 -17.50 -6.57 11.84
CA ASP A 171 -16.94 -5.30 11.37
C ASP A 171 -15.56 -5.05 11.98
N HIS A 172 -14.53 -5.52 11.27
CA HIS A 172 -13.13 -5.31 11.62
C HIS A 172 -12.55 -4.01 11.04
N HIS A 173 -13.31 -2.91 11.04
CA HIS A 173 -12.72 -1.61 10.70
C HIS A 173 -11.67 -1.20 11.74
N TYR A 174 -10.43 -1.01 11.29
CA TYR A 174 -9.27 -0.70 12.14
C TYR A 174 -8.72 0.69 11.80
N LEU A 175 -8.92 1.65 12.70
CA LEU A 175 -8.41 3.04 12.57
C LEU A 175 -8.75 3.65 11.21
N CYS A 176 -7.74 3.94 10.38
CA CYS A 176 -7.88 4.59 9.08
C CYS A 176 -7.66 3.59 7.92
N ASN A 177 -7.85 2.29 8.17
CA ASN A 177 -7.54 1.26 7.19
C ASN A 177 -8.34 1.50 5.90
N ASN A 178 -7.63 1.52 4.76
CA ASN A 178 -8.18 1.81 3.44
C ASN A 178 -8.77 3.22 3.23
N TYR A 179 -8.55 4.16 4.14
CA TYR A 179 -9.01 5.54 3.95
C TYR A 179 -8.05 6.36 3.07
N HIS A 180 -8.61 7.41 2.45
CA HIS A 180 -7.85 8.40 1.72
C HIS A 180 -7.59 9.61 2.61
N VAL A 181 -6.36 10.10 2.60
CA VAL A 181 -5.94 11.28 3.36
C VAL A 181 -5.59 12.40 2.40
N TYR A 182 -6.16 13.57 2.63
CA TYR A 182 -5.90 14.79 1.87
C TYR A 182 -5.27 15.80 2.80
N THR A 183 -4.12 16.38 2.45
CA THR A 183 -3.44 17.37 3.29
C THR A 183 -2.86 18.52 2.46
N THR A 184 -2.80 19.73 3.02
CA THR A 184 -2.28 20.87 2.24
C THR A 184 -0.77 20.83 2.04
N HIS A 185 -0.04 20.22 2.98
CA HIS A 185 1.42 20.17 2.95
C HIS A 185 1.89 18.73 3.15
N GLU A 186 3.02 18.39 2.53
CA GLU A 186 3.68 17.12 2.71
C GLU A 186 3.92 16.84 4.21
N PRO A 187 3.52 15.65 4.71
CA PRO A 187 3.64 15.30 6.11
C PRO A 187 5.11 15.19 6.53
N CYS A 188 5.39 15.61 7.76
CA CYS A 188 6.69 15.37 8.37
C CYS A 188 6.89 13.90 8.77
N THR A 189 8.12 13.52 9.12
CA THR A 189 8.52 12.17 9.58
C THR A 189 7.54 11.55 10.57
N MET A 190 7.13 12.30 11.61
CA MET A 190 6.17 11.82 12.61
C MET A 190 4.80 11.51 11.98
N CYS A 191 4.26 12.44 11.20
CA CYS A 191 2.95 12.28 10.56
C CYS A 191 2.98 11.17 9.50
N ALA A 192 4.04 11.07 8.72
CA ALA A 192 4.25 10.04 7.71
C ALA A 192 4.23 8.64 8.36
N MET A 193 5.01 8.44 9.42
CA MET A 193 5.04 7.17 10.13
C MET A 193 3.69 6.85 10.79
N ALA A 194 2.99 7.86 11.33
CA ALA A 194 1.65 7.68 11.89
C ALA A 194 0.62 7.23 10.84
N LEU A 195 0.73 7.72 9.61
CA LEU A 195 -0.14 7.30 8.49
C LEU A 195 0.14 5.86 8.07
N ILE A 196 1.42 5.44 8.02
CA ILE A 196 1.81 4.04 7.77
C ILE A 196 1.23 3.13 8.85
N HIS A 197 1.38 3.48 10.13
CA HIS A 197 0.79 2.70 11.23
C HIS A 197 -0.73 2.68 11.21
N SER A 198 -1.36 3.69 10.63
CA SER A 198 -2.82 3.77 10.44
C SER A 198 -3.32 3.03 9.20
N ARG A 199 -2.42 2.44 8.38
CA ARG A 199 -2.74 1.66 7.16
C ARG A 199 -3.66 2.37 6.17
N ILE A 200 -3.41 3.66 5.95
CA ILE A 200 -4.16 4.42 4.94
C ILE A 200 -3.93 3.84 3.54
N ALA A 201 -4.92 3.94 2.66
CA ALA A 201 -4.78 3.49 1.28
C ALA A 201 -4.00 4.49 0.42
N ARG A 202 -4.30 5.79 0.56
CA ARG A 202 -3.73 6.84 -0.31
C ARG A 202 -3.56 8.15 0.44
N LEU A 203 -2.50 8.86 0.10
CA LEU A 203 -2.21 10.21 0.58
C LEU A 203 -2.12 11.16 -0.62
N PHE A 204 -2.88 12.24 -0.55
CA PHE A 204 -2.85 13.35 -1.50
C PHE A 204 -2.37 14.60 -0.78
N TYR A 205 -1.37 15.29 -1.34
CA TYR A 205 -0.89 16.56 -0.79
C TYR A 205 -0.68 17.63 -1.87
N LEU A 206 -0.82 18.90 -1.48
CA LEU A 206 -0.74 20.03 -2.43
C LEU A 206 0.65 20.66 -2.54
N LYS A 207 1.37 20.80 -1.43
CA LYS A 207 2.67 21.48 -1.37
C LYS A 207 3.72 20.56 -0.76
N GLN A 208 4.89 20.47 -1.40
CA GLN A 208 6.07 19.83 -0.81
C GLN A 208 6.59 20.64 0.38
N SER A 209 7.25 19.96 1.31
CA SER A 209 7.83 20.55 2.51
C SER A 209 9.35 20.30 2.55
N PRO A 210 10.19 21.05 1.79
CA PRO A 210 11.59 20.68 1.53
C PRO A 210 12.49 20.48 2.75
N LYS A 211 12.14 21.06 3.91
CA LYS A 211 12.95 20.97 5.14
C LYS A 211 12.49 19.89 6.10
N THR A 212 11.23 19.47 6.01
CA THR A 212 10.59 18.65 7.06
C THR A 212 9.77 17.49 6.52
N GLY A 213 9.48 17.49 5.22
CA GLY A 213 8.74 16.44 4.52
C GLY A 213 9.50 15.12 4.52
N ALA A 214 8.75 14.02 4.58
CA ALA A 214 9.31 12.67 4.64
C ALA A 214 8.93 11.80 3.42
N LEU A 215 8.28 12.38 2.42
CA LEU A 215 7.90 11.69 1.17
C LEU A 215 8.89 11.94 0.04
N ASP A 216 9.71 12.98 0.16
CA ASP A 216 10.76 13.27 -0.81
C ASP A 216 11.74 12.07 -0.90
N PRO A 217 12.04 11.55 -2.11
CA PRO A 217 12.95 10.42 -2.32
C PRO A 217 14.32 10.56 -1.66
N ASP A 218 14.79 11.79 -1.36
CA ASP A 218 16.05 12.02 -0.67
C ASP A 218 16.04 11.56 0.81
N LEU A 219 14.86 11.46 1.45
CA LEU A 219 14.72 11.08 2.87
C LEU A 219 14.38 9.59 3.09
N GLN A 220 14.10 8.82 2.03
CA GLN A 220 13.84 7.36 2.03
C GLN A 220 13.06 6.83 3.25
N MET A 221 11.85 7.34 3.50
CA MET A 221 10.87 6.47 4.17
C MET A 221 10.40 5.44 3.14
N ASP A 222 10.63 4.16 3.40
CA ASP A 222 10.21 3.09 2.49
C ASP A 222 8.67 2.95 2.59
N TRP A 223 7.93 3.47 1.60
CA TRP A 223 6.46 3.39 1.49
C TRP A 223 5.99 2.05 0.87
N ARG A 224 6.79 0.99 1.01
CA ARG A 224 6.51 -0.34 0.44
C ARG A 224 5.61 -1.19 1.33
#